data_AF-A0A7X9DCP6-F1
#
_entry.id   AF-A0A7X9DCP6-F1
#
_cell.length_a   1.000
_cell.length_b   1.000
_cell.length_c   1.000
_cell.angle_alpha   90.00
_cell.angle_beta   90.00
_cell.angle_gamma   90.00
#
_symmetry.space_group_name_H-M   'P 1'
#
loop_
_entity.id
_entity.type
_entity.pdbx_description
1 polymer ?
#
loop_
_entity_poly.entity_id
_entity_poly.type
_entity_poly.pdbx_seq_one_letter_code
_entity_poly.pdbx_strand_id
1 'polypeptide(L)'
;MATTKKTQTETKQTFPTKLSWLPKKTFELEITIPQEEVAKTYQQVLKETAAKTTVKGFRQGKAPLDLVEKQLDKTHLYEHVANHLIPDSYDFAIDHHNLHPIVTPKIDLVSADLNKDWIVKATACEGPEVKLNNYKDKIKGIKAKNAIWTPEKAKKSEKETKEVDINQIFEELLKTAEVEIADLLIERETNRMLSQLIDQVNAMGMTVSQYAQAQGKTEKQIRDNYEKSATDGLKLEFILNQIAVEEKLTVNEQEIDEFIKKAAEPGKPVPPQNAQQKVYLGIILKKQKTIDFLKVL
;
A
#
# COMPACT_ATOMS: atom_id res chain seq x y z
N MET A 1 -39.98 13.14 -28.23
CA MET A 1 -39.20 11.97 -28.69
C MET A 1 -38.34 11.51 -27.52
N ALA A 2 -38.79 10.50 -26.79
CA ALA A 2 -38.08 9.92 -25.65
C ALA A 2 -37.34 8.68 -26.16
N THR A 3 -36.02 8.72 -26.11
CA THR A 3 -35.18 7.58 -26.53
C THR A 3 -34.81 6.77 -25.30
N THR A 4 -35.53 5.66 -25.13
CA THR A 4 -35.33 4.63 -24.12
C THR A 4 -33.94 3.99 -24.29
N LYS A 5 -33.01 4.23 -23.37
CA LYS A 5 -31.80 3.40 -23.24
C LYS A 5 -32.22 2.07 -22.62
N LYS A 6 -32.15 1.00 -23.43
CA LYS A 6 -32.24 -0.39 -22.97
C LYS A 6 -31.09 -0.66 -22.02
N THR A 7 -31.40 -0.85 -20.75
CA THR A 7 -30.53 -1.50 -19.77
C THR A 7 -30.39 -2.96 -20.18
N GLN A 8 -29.21 -3.35 -20.67
CA GLN A 8 -28.85 -4.76 -20.78
C GLN A 8 -28.48 -5.22 -19.37
N THR A 9 -29.33 -6.05 -18.77
CA THR A 9 -28.99 -6.86 -17.62
C THR A 9 -27.92 -7.87 -18.03
N GLU A 10 -26.66 -7.51 -17.84
CA GLU A 10 -25.57 -8.47 -17.75
C GLU A 10 -25.85 -9.33 -16.50
N THR A 11 -25.93 -10.64 -16.67
CA THR A 11 -25.92 -11.60 -15.57
C THR A 11 -24.64 -11.37 -14.77
N LYS A 12 -24.71 -10.67 -13.63
CA LYS A 12 -23.57 -10.46 -12.74
C LYS A 12 -22.99 -11.84 -12.39
N GLN A 13 -21.75 -12.06 -12.80
CA GLN A 13 -20.95 -13.21 -12.37
C GLN A 13 -20.92 -13.22 -10.84
N THR A 14 -21.28 -14.35 -10.23
CA THR A 14 -21.35 -14.48 -8.78
C THR A 14 -20.31 -15.48 -8.31
N PHE A 15 -19.49 -15.07 -7.35
CA PHE A 15 -18.55 -15.95 -6.67
C PHE A 15 -19.06 -16.16 -5.25
N PRO A 16 -19.37 -17.39 -4.81
CA PRO A 16 -19.64 -17.65 -3.40
C PRO A 16 -18.43 -17.26 -2.55
N THR A 17 -18.66 -16.50 -1.48
CA THR A 17 -17.59 -15.97 -0.63
C THR A 17 -17.93 -16.10 0.85
N LYS A 18 -16.89 -16.30 1.66
CA LYS A 18 -16.97 -16.31 3.12
C LYS A 18 -15.92 -15.37 3.69
N LEU A 19 -16.37 -14.39 4.48
CA LEU A 19 -15.53 -13.44 5.18
C LEU A 19 -15.26 -13.90 6.62
N SER A 20 -14.00 -13.84 7.04
CA SER A 20 -13.58 -14.03 8.43
C SER A 20 -12.70 -12.87 8.89
N TRP A 21 -13.11 -12.17 9.95
CA TRP A 21 -12.28 -11.12 10.56
C TRP A 21 -11.23 -11.71 11.51
N LEU A 22 -10.04 -11.16 11.42
CA LEU A 22 -8.87 -11.44 12.25
C LEU A 22 -8.50 -10.18 13.05
N PRO A 23 -7.61 -10.28 14.05
CA PRO A 23 -7.17 -9.12 14.83
C PRO A 23 -6.59 -7.98 13.97
N LYS A 24 -6.54 -6.77 14.55
CA LYS A 24 -5.91 -5.57 13.94
C LYS A 24 -6.47 -5.23 12.55
N LYS A 25 -7.79 -5.32 12.36
CA LYS A 25 -8.49 -5.02 11.09
C LYS A 25 -8.03 -5.88 9.90
N THR A 26 -7.49 -7.05 10.19
CA THR A 26 -7.14 -8.05 9.17
C THR A 26 -8.37 -8.89 8.85
N PHE A 27 -8.52 -9.31 7.60
CA PHE A 27 -9.58 -10.21 7.19
C PHE A 27 -9.06 -11.26 6.21
N GLU A 28 -9.71 -12.43 6.23
CA GLU A 28 -9.53 -13.50 5.26
C GLU A 28 -10.84 -13.69 4.49
N LEU A 29 -10.74 -13.73 3.17
CA LEU A 29 -11.81 -14.10 2.26
C LEU A 29 -11.52 -15.48 1.69
N GLU A 30 -12.44 -16.41 1.88
CA GLU A 30 -12.46 -17.68 1.15
C GLU A 30 -13.44 -17.52 -0.02
N ILE A 31 -12.91 -17.54 -1.24
CA ILE A 31 -13.63 -17.28 -2.47
C ILE A 31 -13.68 -18.58 -3.26
N THR A 32 -14.89 -19.02 -3.58
CA THR A 32 -15.11 -20.17 -4.46
C THR A 32 -15.36 -19.66 -5.87
N ILE A 33 -14.52 -20.09 -6.81
CA ILE A 33 -14.66 -19.77 -8.23
C ILE A 33 -15.27 -21.02 -8.89
N PRO A 34 -16.54 -20.95 -9.35
CA PRO A 34 -17.22 -22.11 -9.91
C PRO A 34 -16.48 -22.69 -11.11
N GLN A 35 -16.48 -24.01 -11.24
CA GLN A 35 -15.87 -24.75 -12.35
C GLN A 35 -16.32 -24.24 -13.72
N GLU A 36 -17.59 -23.83 -13.85
CA GLU A 36 -18.14 -23.28 -15.09
C GLU A 36 -17.41 -21.99 -15.53
N GLU A 37 -17.10 -21.11 -14.59
CA GLU A 37 -16.34 -19.88 -14.86
C GLU A 37 -14.87 -20.20 -15.13
N VAL A 38 -14.30 -21.19 -14.44
CA VAL A 38 -12.95 -21.69 -14.74
C VAL A 38 -12.85 -22.18 -16.18
N ALA A 39 -13.79 -23.03 -16.60
CA ALA A 39 -13.83 -23.59 -17.95
C ALA A 39 -14.04 -22.51 -19.01
N LYS A 40 -14.92 -21.54 -18.75
CA LYS A 40 -15.20 -20.41 -19.65
C LYS A 40 -13.95 -19.55 -19.84
N THR A 41 -13.27 -19.16 -18.76
CA THR A 41 -12.04 -18.36 -18.85
C THR A 41 -10.90 -19.15 -19.48
N TYR A 42 -10.76 -20.44 -19.18
CA TYR A 42 -9.79 -21.31 -19.84
C TYR A 42 -9.97 -21.32 -21.36
N GLN A 43 -11.19 -21.47 -21.84
CA GLN A 43 -11.51 -21.43 -23.28
C GLN A 43 -11.19 -20.07 -23.90
N GLN A 44 -11.44 -18.97 -23.18
CA GLN A 44 -11.07 -17.64 -23.65
C GLN A 44 -9.55 -17.48 -23.78
N VAL A 45 -8.80 -17.80 -22.72
CA VAL A 45 -7.34 -17.71 -22.70
C VAL A 45 -6.72 -18.61 -23.77
N LEU A 46 -7.26 -19.82 -23.97
CA LEU A 46 -6.80 -20.73 -25.01
C LEU A 46 -6.97 -20.13 -26.42
N LYS A 47 -8.10 -19.46 -26.69
CA LYS A 47 -8.34 -18.77 -27.97
C LYS A 47 -7.39 -17.61 -28.18
N GLU A 48 -7.18 -16.78 -27.16
CA GLU A 48 -6.27 -15.64 -27.21
C GLU A 48 -4.81 -16.07 -27.43
N THR A 49 -4.40 -17.14 -26.75
CA THR A 49 -3.08 -17.74 -26.89
C THR A 49 -2.92 -18.37 -28.27
N ALA A 50 -3.91 -19.16 -28.73
CA ALA A 50 -3.90 -19.77 -30.06
C ALA A 50 -3.77 -18.75 -31.19
N ALA A 51 -4.40 -17.58 -31.06
CA ALA A 51 -4.31 -16.49 -32.04
C ALA A 51 -2.87 -15.98 -32.23
N LYS A 52 -2.05 -16.05 -31.18
CA LYS A 52 -0.66 -15.56 -31.17
C LYS A 52 0.36 -16.67 -31.45
N THR A 53 -0.01 -17.92 -31.26
CA THR A 53 0.87 -19.09 -31.42
C THR A 53 1.06 -19.50 -32.89
N THR A 54 2.31 -19.85 -33.23
CA THR A 54 2.64 -20.48 -34.51
C THR A 54 2.72 -21.99 -34.34
N VAL A 55 1.84 -22.72 -35.04
CA VAL A 55 1.81 -24.19 -35.03
C VAL A 55 2.36 -24.70 -36.35
N LYS A 56 3.26 -25.69 -36.31
CA LYS A 56 3.88 -26.27 -37.50
C LYS A 56 2.80 -26.76 -38.49
N GLY A 57 2.87 -26.28 -39.73
CA GLY A 57 1.91 -26.64 -40.79
C GLY A 57 0.65 -25.78 -40.86
N PHE A 58 0.45 -24.85 -39.92
CA PHE A 58 -0.69 -23.93 -39.91
C PHE A 58 -0.20 -22.48 -39.98
N ARG A 59 -0.98 -21.64 -40.66
CA ARG A 59 -0.79 -20.18 -40.57
C ARG A 59 -1.11 -19.74 -39.13
N GLN A 60 -0.32 -18.80 -38.59
CA GLN A 60 -0.51 -18.24 -37.25
C GLN A 60 -1.99 -17.92 -36.97
N GLY A 61 -2.50 -18.39 -35.82
CA GLY A 61 -3.89 -18.20 -35.41
C GLY A 61 -4.96 -19.00 -36.17
N LYS A 62 -4.59 -19.87 -37.13
CA LYS A 62 -5.51 -20.73 -37.89
C LYS A 62 -5.42 -22.22 -37.54
N ALA A 63 -4.59 -22.57 -36.56
CA ALA A 63 -4.53 -23.93 -36.06
C ALA A 63 -5.78 -24.28 -35.23
N PRO A 64 -6.31 -25.51 -35.33
CA PRO A 64 -7.37 -25.99 -34.45
C PRO A 64 -6.99 -25.93 -32.97
N LEU A 65 -7.91 -25.52 -32.10
CA LEU A 65 -7.65 -25.30 -30.65
C LEU A 65 -7.12 -26.57 -29.96
N ASP A 66 -7.67 -27.75 -30.27
CA ASP A 66 -7.24 -29.02 -29.68
C ASP A 66 -5.78 -29.37 -29.99
N LEU A 67 -5.27 -28.94 -31.15
CA LEU A 67 -3.86 -29.16 -31.53
C LEU A 67 -2.96 -28.12 -30.88
N VAL A 68 -3.44 -26.88 -30.73
CA VAL A 68 -2.74 -25.82 -30.02
C VAL A 68 -2.58 -26.19 -28.55
N GLU A 69 -3.66 -26.61 -27.89
CA GLU A 69 -3.66 -26.99 -26.47
C GLU A 69 -2.67 -28.11 -26.15
N LYS A 70 -2.50 -29.09 -27.07
CA LYS A 70 -1.54 -30.19 -26.91
C LYS A 70 -0.07 -29.75 -27.02
N GLN A 71 0.21 -28.62 -27.68
CA GLN A 71 1.55 -28.10 -27.88
C GLN A 71 1.92 -26.97 -26.92
N LEU A 72 0.92 -26.32 -26.30
CA LEU A 72 1.14 -25.27 -25.34
C LEU A 72 1.61 -25.81 -23.98
N ASP A 73 2.43 -25.01 -23.30
CA ASP A 73 2.72 -25.25 -21.88
C ASP A 73 1.44 -24.97 -21.09
N LYS A 74 0.87 -26.04 -20.54
CA LYS A 74 -0.34 -25.94 -19.74
C LYS A 74 -0.10 -25.02 -18.53
N THR A 75 1.09 -25.01 -17.94
CA THR A 75 1.43 -24.21 -16.76
C THR A 75 1.20 -22.72 -17.02
N HIS A 76 1.73 -22.19 -18.12
CA HIS A 76 1.48 -20.79 -18.49
C HIS A 76 -0.01 -20.54 -18.76
N LEU A 77 -0.70 -21.47 -19.41
CA LEU A 77 -2.13 -21.33 -19.65
C LEU A 77 -2.93 -21.25 -18.33
N TYR A 78 -2.57 -22.07 -17.34
CA TYR A 78 -3.11 -22.02 -15.98
C TYR A 78 -2.84 -20.69 -15.28
N GLU A 79 -1.60 -20.20 -15.33
CA GLU A 79 -1.23 -18.91 -14.75
C GLU A 79 -2.03 -17.77 -15.38
N HIS A 80 -2.21 -17.78 -16.70
CA HIS A 80 -3.04 -16.80 -17.38
C HIS A 80 -4.51 -16.87 -16.95
N VAL A 81 -5.08 -18.06 -16.78
CA VAL A 81 -6.45 -18.22 -16.26
C VAL A 81 -6.56 -17.68 -14.83
N ALA A 82 -5.59 -17.97 -13.97
CA ALA A 82 -5.54 -17.45 -12.61
C ALA A 82 -5.43 -15.92 -12.57
N ASN A 83 -4.60 -15.33 -13.44
CA ASN A 83 -4.43 -13.87 -13.56
C ASN A 83 -5.70 -13.15 -14.02
N HIS A 84 -6.67 -13.86 -14.63
CA HIS A 84 -7.98 -13.31 -14.95
C HIS A 84 -8.99 -13.55 -13.82
N LEU A 85 -9.14 -14.79 -13.36
CA LEU A 85 -10.20 -15.16 -12.42
C LEU A 85 -9.98 -14.63 -11.00
N ILE A 86 -8.74 -14.64 -10.52
CA ILE A 86 -8.44 -14.26 -9.13
C ILE A 86 -8.73 -12.77 -8.90
N PRO A 87 -8.26 -11.82 -9.73
CA PRO A 87 -8.60 -10.40 -9.54
C PRO A 87 -10.10 -10.14 -9.60
N ASP A 88 -10.81 -10.66 -10.62
CA ASP A 88 -12.25 -10.43 -10.78
C ASP A 88 -13.06 -10.99 -9.60
N SER A 89 -12.69 -12.18 -9.12
CA SER A 89 -13.37 -12.81 -7.99
C SER A 89 -13.06 -12.13 -6.65
N TYR A 90 -11.85 -11.59 -6.50
CA TYR A 90 -11.48 -10.78 -5.35
C TYR A 90 -12.21 -9.43 -5.36
N ASP A 91 -12.23 -8.72 -6.48
CA ASP A 91 -12.94 -7.43 -6.61
C ASP A 91 -14.44 -7.61 -6.32
N PHE A 92 -15.06 -8.67 -6.83
CA PHE A 92 -16.43 -9.03 -6.47
C PHE A 92 -16.60 -9.24 -4.96
N ALA A 93 -15.68 -9.95 -4.31
CA ALA A 93 -15.74 -10.22 -2.88
C ALA A 93 -15.60 -8.93 -2.05
N ILE A 94 -14.71 -8.03 -2.46
CA ILE A 94 -14.51 -6.72 -1.82
C ILE A 94 -15.78 -5.89 -1.92
N ASP A 95 -16.37 -5.78 -3.11
CA ASP A 95 -17.62 -5.04 -3.32
C ASP A 95 -18.80 -5.67 -2.57
N HIS A 96 -18.91 -7.00 -2.59
CA HIS A 96 -20.00 -7.73 -1.95
C HIS A 96 -20.02 -7.55 -0.42
N HIS A 97 -18.84 -7.54 0.20
CA HIS A 97 -18.68 -7.35 1.64
C HIS A 97 -18.41 -5.90 2.06
N ASN A 98 -18.37 -4.96 1.10
CA ASN A 98 -18.08 -3.53 1.31
C ASN A 98 -16.77 -3.31 2.11
N LEU A 99 -15.71 -3.98 1.66
CA LEU A 99 -14.40 -3.94 2.29
C LEU A 99 -13.53 -2.84 1.67
N HIS A 100 -12.64 -2.27 2.47
CA HIS A 100 -11.73 -1.18 2.04
C HIS A 100 -10.27 -1.58 2.27
N PRO A 101 -9.75 -2.57 1.52
CA PRO A 101 -8.37 -3.01 1.68
C PRO A 101 -7.42 -1.86 1.36
N ILE A 102 -6.46 -1.63 2.25
CA ILE A 102 -5.39 -0.62 2.05
C ILE A 102 -4.10 -1.23 1.50
N VAL A 103 -4.12 -2.54 1.29
CA VAL A 103 -3.03 -3.31 0.69
C VAL A 103 -3.55 -4.35 -0.28
N THR A 104 -2.69 -4.68 -1.24
CA THR A 104 -2.85 -5.85 -2.09
C THR A 104 -2.93 -7.11 -1.22
N PRO A 105 -3.89 -8.01 -1.46
CA PRO A 105 -4.06 -9.20 -0.65
C PRO A 105 -2.88 -10.16 -0.83
N LYS A 106 -2.58 -10.92 0.21
CA LYS A 106 -1.84 -12.17 0.08
C LYS A 106 -2.81 -13.23 -0.44
N ILE A 107 -2.46 -13.86 -1.55
CA ILE A 107 -3.27 -14.89 -2.19
C ILE A 107 -2.67 -16.27 -1.94
N ASP A 108 -3.49 -17.17 -1.39
CA ASP A 108 -3.18 -18.57 -1.21
C ASP A 108 -4.20 -19.40 -2.02
N LEU A 109 -3.72 -20.12 -3.04
CA LEU A 109 -4.55 -20.96 -3.90
C LEU A 109 -4.71 -22.36 -3.27
N VAL A 110 -5.89 -22.64 -2.73
CA VAL A 110 -6.16 -23.88 -1.97
C VAL A 110 -6.51 -25.05 -2.89
N SER A 111 -7.27 -24.79 -3.96
CA SER A 111 -7.66 -25.78 -4.98
C SER A 111 -7.68 -25.10 -6.34
N ALA A 112 -7.09 -25.74 -7.35
CA ALA A 112 -6.96 -25.20 -8.71
C ALA A 112 -7.03 -26.28 -9.80
N ASP A 113 -7.92 -27.25 -9.64
CA ASP A 113 -8.21 -28.27 -10.65
C ASP A 113 -9.19 -27.69 -11.69
N LEU A 114 -8.88 -27.77 -13.00
CA LEU A 114 -9.76 -27.22 -14.06
C LEU A 114 -11.17 -27.83 -14.06
N ASN A 115 -11.30 -29.05 -13.55
CA ASN A 115 -12.55 -29.79 -13.57
C ASN A 115 -13.33 -29.63 -12.26
N LYS A 116 -12.87 -28.74 -11.37
CA LYS A 116 -13.51 -28.46 -10.10
C LYS A 116 -13.56 -26.96 -9.84
N ASP A 117 -14.32 -26.60 -8.81
CA ASP A 117 -14.29 -25.25 -8.29
C ASP A 117 -12.89 -24.94 -7.75
N TRP A 118 -12.43 -23.72 -8.03
CA TRP A 118 -11.21 -23.23 -7.41
C TRP A 118 -11.56 -22.58 -6.08
N ILE A 119 -10.66 -22.76 -5.11
CA ILE A 119 -10.80 -22.16 -3.79
C ILE A 119 -9.59 -21.26 -3.59
N VAL A 120 -9.86 -19.96 -3.43
CA VAL A 120 -8.85 -18.93 -3.22
C VAL A 120 -9.03 -18.36 -1.83
N LYS A 121 -7.95 -18.32 -1.05
CA LYS A 121 -7.89 -17.56 0.19
C LYS A 121 -7.16 -16.26 -0.06
N ALA A 122 -7.83 -15.15 0.21
CA ALA A 122 -7.25 -13.82 0.11
C ALA A 122 -7.19 -13.18 1.50
N THR A 123 -5.99 -12.85 1.97
CA THR A 123 -5.78 -12.17 3.25
C THR A 123 -5.38 -10.72 3.00
N ALA A 124 -6.14 -9.78 3.55
CA ALA A 124 -5.85 -8.35 3.47
C ALA A 124 -6.25 -7.65 4.78
N CYS A 125 -6.09 -6.34 4.84
CA CYS A 125 -6.49 -5.56 6.01
C CYS A 125 -7.02 -4.19 5.60
N GLU A 126 -7.91 -3.66 6.43
CA GLU A 126 -8.34 -2.26 6.36
C GLU A 126 -7.41 -1.35 7.18
N GLY A 127 -7.58 -0.04 7.02
CA GLY A 127 -6.91 0.94 7.87
C GLY A 127 -7.25 0.73 9.35
N PRO A 128 -6.27 0.92 10.25
CA PRO A 128 -6.50 0.79 11.69
C PRO A 128 -7.41 1.91 12.20
N GLU A 129 -8.10 1.64 13.30
CA GLU A 129 -8.74 2.70 14.08
C GLU A 129 -7.67 3.43 14.89
N VAL A 130 -7.69 4.77 14.85
CA VAL A 130 -6.73 5.62 15.55
C VAL A 130 -7.46 6.43 16.61
N LYS A 131 -7.09 6.23 17.88
CA LYS A 131 -7.57 7.05 18.99
C LYS A 131 -6.46 7.99 19.44
N LEU A 132 -6.63 9.29 19.21
CA LEU A 132 -5.57 10.27 19.44
C LEU A 132 -5.38 10.64 20.92
N ASN A 133 -6.37 10.38 21.78
CA ASN A 133 -6.35 10.75 23.20
C ASN A 133 -5.94 12.24 23.41
N ASN A 134 -5.50 12.63 24.61
CA ASN A 134 -5.17 14.04 24.93
C ASN A 134 -3.82 14.52 24.33
N TYR A 135 -3.56 14.24 23.05
CA TYR A 135 -2.28 14.53 22.39
C TYR A 135 -1.91 16.03 22.43
N LYS A 136 -2.88 16.94 22.30
CA LYS A 136 -2.63 18.39 22.33
C LYS A 136 -2.01 18.85 23.64
N ASP A 137 -2.53 18.39 24.77
CA ASP A 137 -2.04 18.77 26.10
C ASP A 137 -0.64 18.19 26.36
N LYS A 138 -0.41 16.96 25.89
CA LYS A 138 0.89 16.30 25.99
C LYS A 138 1.97 17.04 25.19
N ILE A 139 1.65 17.45 23.96
CA ILE A 139 2.58 18.22 23.11
C ILE A 139 2.86 19.61 23.72
N LYS A 140 1.84 20.31 24.23
CA LYS A 140 2.02 21.57 24.97
C LYS A 140 2.94 21.41 26.18
N GLY A 141 2.84 20.26 26.86
CA GLY A 141 3.71 19.90 27.98
C GLY A 141 5.20 19.79 27.60
N ILE A 142 5.52 19.39 26.35
CA ILE A 142 6.92 19.33 25.86
C ILE A 142 7.53 20.73 25.79
N LYS A 143 6.79 21.70 25.23
CA LYS A 143 7.23 23.10 25.18
C LYS A 143 7.49 23.67 26.56
N ALA A 144 6.59 23.41 27.51
CA ALA A 144 6.74 23.85 28.88
C ALA A 144 7.99 23.26 29.55
N LYS A 145 8.28 21.98 29.35
CA LYS A 145 9.48 21.31 29.89
C LYS A 145 10.78 21.85 29.29
N ASN A 146 10.82 22.08 27.98
CA ASN A 146 11.99 22.64 27.28
C ASN A 146 12.23 24.14 27.63
N ALA A 147 11.21 24.82 28.16
CA ALA A 147 11.33 26.17 28.72
C ALA A 147 11.89 26.20 30.16
N ILE A 148 11.70 25.13 30.95
CA ILE A 148 12.09 25.08 32.38
C ILE A 148 13.56 24.65 32.58
N TRP A 149 14.18 23.90 31.66
CA TRP A 149 15.61 23.58 31.75
C TRP A 149 16.48 24.77 31.30
N THR A 150 16.94 25.57 32.27
CA THR A 150 18.02 26.54 32.06
C THR A 150 18.95 26.60 33.28
N PRO A 151 20.12 25.97 33.26
CA PRO A 151 21.24 26.37 34.09
C PRO A 151 22.29 27.03 33.18
N GLU A 152 22.22 28.36 33.08
CA GLU A 152 23.43 29.19 32.96
C GLU A 152 24.43 28.87 31.82
N LYS A 153 24.15 29.30 30.58
CA LYS A 153 25.10 29.90 29.58
C LYS A 153 24.57 29.83 28.15
N ALA A 154 24.14 30.98 27.62
CA ALA A 154 24.38 31.39 26.24
C ALA A 154 24.00 32.88 26.08
N LYS A 155 24.91 33.77 26.48
CA LYS A 155 24.91 35.13 25.92
C LYS A 155 25.36 35.00 24.46
N LYS A 156 24.59 35.62 23.55
CA LYS A 156 24.76 35.79 22.08
C LYS A 156 24.13 34.72 21.17
N SER A 157 22.83 34.88 20.91
CA SER A 157 22.29 35.20 19.57
C SER A 157 20.78 35.48 19.70
N GLU A 158 20.35 36.63 19.22
CA GLU A 158 18.93 36.94 19.05
C GLU A 158 18.38 36.16 17.84
N LYS A 159 17.20 35.56 18.01
CA LYS A 159 16.40 34.79 17.02
C LYS A 159 16.81 33.33 16.75
N GLU A 160 16.88 32.53 17.80
CA GLU A 160 16.48 31.11 17.70
C GLU A 160 15.25 30.91 18.57
N THR A 161 14.07 31.01 17.98
CA THR A 161 12.88 30.34 18.54
C THR A 161 13.32 28.90 18.76
N LYS A 162 13.40 28.45 20.02
CA LYS A 162 13.67 27.05 20.38
C LYS A 162 12.66 26.17 19.64
N GLU A 163 13.03 25.70 18.46
CA GLU A 163 12.17 24.87 17.63
C GLU A 163 12.00 23.56 18.39
N VAL A 164 10.76 23.18 18.67
CA VAL A 164 10.50 21.91 19.34
C VAL A 164 11.02 20.81 18.43
N ASP A 165 11.87 19.94 18.99
CA ASP A 165 12.38 18.79 18.24
C ASP A 165 11.20 17.92 17.80
N ILE A 166 11.04 17.79 16.48
CA ILE A 166 9.97 17.01 15.85
C ILE A 166 9.98 15.57 16.38
N ASN A 167 11.17 15.02 16.68
CA ASN A 167 11.30 13.67 17.20
C ASN A 167 10.61 13.52 18.56
N GLN A 168 10.68 14.54 19.42
CA GLN A 168 9.98 14.53 20.71
C GLN A 168 8.46 14.53 20.53
N ILE A 169 7.96 15.28 19.53
CA ILE A 169 6.53 15.29 19.18
C ILE A 169 6.11 13.90 18.71
N PHE A 170 6.88 13.27 17.82
CA PHE A 170 6.58 11.93 17.31
C PHE A 170 6.59 10.87 18.41
N GLU A 171 7.59 10.89 19.30
CA GLU A 171 7.62 9.99 20.45
C GLU A 171 6.41 10.17 21.36
N GLU A 172 5.99 11.40 21.65
CA GLU A 172 4.84 11.66 22.50
C GLU A 172 3.54 11.24 21.83
N LEU A 173 3.42 11.42 20.52
CA LEU A 173 2.28 10.93 19.73
C LEU A 173 2.19 9.41 19.79
N LEU A 174 3.30 8.70 19.59
CA LEU A 174 3.35 7.23 19.66
C LEU A 174 3.02 6.69 21.06
N LYS A 175 3.28 7.46 22.12
CA LYS A 175 2.93 7.10 23.51
C LYS A 175 1.47 7.42 23.86
N THR A 176 0.92 8.48 23.27
CA THR A 176 -0.41 8.99 23.65
C THR A 176 -1.53 8.35 22.82
N ALA A 177 -1.31 8.18 21.53
CA ALA A 177 -2.31 7.63 20.64
C ALA A 177 -2.35 6.10 20.69
N GLU A 178 -3.55 5.54 20.67
CA GLU A 178 -3.76 4.10 20.52
C GLU A 178 -4.01 3.78 19.05
N VAL A 179 -3.17 2.90 18.50
CA VAL A 179 -3.26 2.44 17.12
C VAL A 179 -2.67 1.03 17.01
N GLU A 180 -3.46 0.12 16.44
CA GLU A 180 -3.06 -1.28 16.20
C GLU A 180 -2.88 -1.53 14.71
N ILE A 181 -1.64 -1.69 14.26
CA ILE A 181 -1.30 -1.92 12.85
C ILE A 181 -1.34 -3.42 12.56
N ALA A 182 -2.04 -3.81 11.49
CA ALA A 182 -2.05 -5.19 11.00
C ALA A 182 -0.63 -5.70 10.71
N ASP A 183 -0.34 -6.94 11.11
CA ASP A 183 0.99 -7.55 10.93
C ASP A 183 1.37 -7.65 9.45
N LEU A 184 0.38 -7.83 8.57
CA LEU A 184 0.56 -7.80 7.12
C LEU A 184 1.15 -6.47 6.61
N LEU A 185 0.72 -5.33 7.19
CA LEU A 185 1.25 -4.01 6.82
C LEU A 185 2.70 -3.86 7.29
N ILE A 186 2.97 -4.29 8.53
CA ILE A 186 4.30 -4.23 9.13
C ILE A 186 5.27 -5.09 8.30
N GLU A 187 4.88 -6.32 7.96
CA GLU A 187 5.70 -7.21 7.14
C GLU A 187 5.99 -6.60 5.77
N ARG A 188 4.96 -6.05 5.10
CA ARG A 188 5.12 -5.45 3.77
C ARG A 188 6.07 -4.26 3.80
N GLU A 189 5.92 -3.38 4.79
CA GLU A 189 6.77 -2.21 4.95
C GLU A 189 8.20 -2.60 5.33
N THR A 190 8.35 -3.59 6.21
CA THR A 190 9.67 -4.16 6.56
C THR A 190 10.38 -4.69 5.33
N ASN A 191 9.69 -5.48 4.50
CA ASN A 191 10.24 -6.03 3.27
C ASN A 191 10.62 -4.92 2.27
N ARG A 192 9.79 -3.87 2.14
CA ARG A 192 10.10 -2.70 1.31
C ARG A 192 11.40 -2.03 1.78
N MET A 193 11.54 -1.77 3.07
CA MET A 193 12.73 -1.13 3.64
C MET A 193 13.98 -2.02 3.52
N LEU A 194 13.84 -3.33 3.70
CA LEU A 194 14.94 -4.29 3.53
C LEU A 194 15.39 -4.39 2.07
N SER A 195 14.46 -4.37 1.11
CA SER A 195 14.81 -4.30 -0.32
C SER A 195 15.61 -3.04 -0.63
N GLN A 196 15.22 -1.88 -0.06
CA GLN A 196 15.99 -0.65 -0.20
C GLN A 196 17.40 -0.77 0.40
N LEU A 197 17.54 -1.43 1.54
CA LEU A 197 18.84 -1.70 2.13
C LEU A 197 19.69 -2.61 1.22
N ILE A 198 19.10 -3.67 0.67
CA ILE A 198 19.77 -4.59 -0.27
C ILE A 198 20.32 -3.79 -1.45
N ASP A 199 19.51 -2.94 -2.06
CA ASP A 199 19.94 -2.12 -3.20
C ASP A 199 21.09 -1.17 -2.84
N GLN A 200 20.99 -0.49 -1.68
CA GLN A 200 22.05 0.40 -1.19
C GLN A 200 23.36 -0.34 -0.93
N VAL A 201 23.30 -1.50 -0.30
CA VAL A 201 24.48 -2.30 0.06
C VAL A 201 25.11 -2.93 -1.18
N ASN A 202 24.29 -3.43 -2.11
CA ASN A 202 24.76 -3.92 -3.42
C ASN A 202 25.45 -2.81 -4.23
N ALA A 203 24.93 -1.58 -4.19
CA ALA A 203 25.55 -0.44 -4.85
C ALA A 203 26.94 -0.09 -4.28
N MET A 204 27.19 -0.42 -3.01
CA MET A 204 28.52 -0.32 -2.38
C MET A 204 29.41 -1.54 -2.63
N GLY A 205 28.96 -2.52 -3.43
CA GLY A 205 29.69 -3.76 -3.70
C GLY A 205 29.74 -4.73 -2.51
N MET A 206 28.81 -4.59 -1.57
CA MET A 206 28.69 -5.41 -0.37
C MET A 206 27.45 -6.31 -0.43
N THR A 207 27.40 -7.32 0.42
CA THR A 207 26.20 -8.10 0.71
C THR A 207 25.57 -7.68 2.04
N VAL A 208 24.28 -7.95 2.24
CA VAL A 208 23.59 -7.67 3.52
C VAL A 208 24.29 -8.37 4.69
N SER A 209 24.78 -9.59 4.47
CA SER A 209 25.51 -10.35 5.50
C SER A 209 26.77 -9.62 5.95
N GLN A 210 27.57 -9.12 4.99
CA GLN A 210 28.77 -8.33 5.27
C GLN A 210 28.43 -6.99 5.95
N TYR A 211 27.37 -6.33 5.54
CA TYR A 211 26.88 -5.11 6.18
C TYR A 211 26.48 -5.35 7.64
N ALA A 212 25.73 -6.43 7.90
CA ALA A 212 25.34 -6.82 9.26
C ALA A 212 26.58 -7.09 10.13
N GLN A 213 27.55 -7.85 9.60
CA GLN A 213 28.82 -8.14 10.28
C GLN A 213 29.63 -6.87 10.58
N ALA A 214 29.70 -5.93 9.63
CA ALA A 214 30.40 -4.65 9.84
C ALA A 214 29.78 -3.80 10.95
N GLN A 215 28.47 -3.93 11.19
CA GLN A 215 27.78 -3.29 12.31
C GLN A 215 27.81 -4.10 13.62
N GLY A 216 28.44 -5.28 13.63
CA GLY A 216 28.41 -6.19 14.78
C GLY A 216 27.01 -6.75 15.06
N LYS A 217 26.16 -6.88 14.02
CA LYS A 217 24.78 -7.38 14.12
C LYS A 217 24.59 -8.64 13.27
N THR A 218 23.55 -9.39 13.61
CA THR A 218 23.05 -10.49 12.77
C THR A 218 21.99 -10.00 11.79
N GLU A 219 21.77 -10.72 10.69
CA GLU A 219 20.70 -10.42 9.72
C GLU A 219 19.32 -10.38 10.40
N LYS A 220 19.07 -11.28 11.35
CA LYS A 220 17.85 -11.26 12.16
C LYS A 220 17.72 -9.95 12.96
N GLN A 221 18.78 -9.49 13.62
CA GLN A 221 18.74 -8.22 14.36
C GLN A 221 18.56 -7.01 13.44
N ILE A 222 19.10 -7.05 12.21
CA ILE A 222 18.79 -6.02 11.21
C ILE A 222 17.29 -6.04 10.92
N ARG A 223 16.73 -7.20 10.55
CA ARG A 223 15.28 -7.34 10.29
C ARG A 223 14.43 -6.87 11.46
N ASP A 224 14.71 -7.32 12.68
CA ASP A 224 13.94 -6.95 13.89
C ASP A 224 13.96 -5.41 14.12
N ASN A 225 15.08 -4.73 13.86
CA ASN A 225 15.17 -3.28 13.95
C ASN A 225 14.35 -2.57 12.86
N TYR A 226 14.39 -3.09 11.64
CA TYR A 226 13.58 -2.57 10.53
C TYR A 226 12.09 -2.79 10.77
N GLU A 227 11.70 -3.92 11.36
CA GLU A 227 10.32 -4.22 11.74
C GLU A 227 9.79 -3.25 12.79
N LYS A 228 10.60 -2.94 13.82
CA LYS A 228 10.27 -1.91 14.79
C LYS A 228 10.12 -0.53 14.14
N SER A 229 11.06 -0.16 13.28
CA SER A 229 11.03 1.11 12.55
C SER A 229 9.81 1.23 11.63
N ALA A 230 9.49 0.15 10.90
CA ALA A 230 8.29 0.05 10.07
C ALA A 230 7.01 0.19 10.91
N THR A 231 6.95 -0.47 12.07
CA THR A 231 5.83 -0.38 13.00
C THR A 231 5.62 1.06 13.48
N ASP A 232 6.66 1.69 14.00
CA ASP A 232 6.58 3.06 14.53
C ASP A 232 6.28 4.07 13.41
N GLY A 233 6.88 3.90 12.23
CA GLY A 233 6.62 4.72 11.05
C GLY A 233 5.16 4.64 10.57
N LEU A 234 4.62 3.43 10.45
CA LEU A 234 3.21 3.21 10.07
C LEU A 234 2.25 3.80 11.12
N LYS A 235 2.50 3.54 12.42
CA LYS A 235 1.69 4.13 13.50
C LYS A 235 1.66 5.65 13.39
N LEU A 236 2.84 6.27 13.24
CA LEU A 236 2.93 7.71 13.11
C LEU A 236 2.20 8.24 11.87
N GLU A 237 2.30 7.54 10.74
CA GLU A 237 1.59 7.91 9.52
C GLU A 237 0.07 7.93 9.72
N PHE A 238 -0.50 6.89 10.32
CA PHE A 238 -1.92 6.84 10.63
C PHE A 238 -2.34 7.88 11.66
N ILE A 239 -1.53 8.12 12.70
CA ILE A 239 -1.76 9.17 13.70
C ILE A 239 -1.80 10.55 13.05
N LEU A 240 -0.80 10.90 12.25
CA LEU A 240 -0.73 12.19 11.57
C LEU A 240 -1.89 12.38 10.59
N ASN A 241 -2.26 11.32 9.86
CA ASN A 241 -3.41 11.36 8.97
C ASN A 241 -4.72 11.59 9.75
N GLN A 242 -4.90 10.93 10.89
CA GLN A 242 -6.07 11.12 11.74
C GLN A 242 -6.14 12.54 12.30
N ILE A 243 -5.02 13.10 12.79
CA ILE A 243 -4.95 14.50 13.25
C ILE A 243 -5.33 15.45 12.11
N ALA A 244 -4.82 15.20 10.90
CA ALA A 244 -5.13 16.02 9.74
C ALA A 244 -6.63 16.00 9.39
N VAL A 245 -7.30 14.86 9.59
CA VAL A 245 -8.75 14.73 9.38
C VAL A 245 -9.53 15.43 10.50
N GLU A 246 -9.17 15.23 11.76
CA GLU A 246 -9.82 15.84 12.93
C GLU A 246 -9.74 17.38 12.90
N GLU A 247 -8.55 17.90 12.60
CA GLU A 247 -8.29 19.34 12.49
C GLU A 247 -8.71 19.92 11.12
N LYS A 248 -9.28 19.09 10.23
CA LYS A 248 -9.73 19.49 8.88
C LYS A 248 -8.63 20.20 8.08
N LEU A 249 -7.39 19.72 8.21
CA LEU A 249 -6.26 20.24 7.46
C LEU A 249 -6.40 19.79 5.99
N THR A 250 -6.75 20.75 5.14
CA THR A 250 -6.86 20.55 3.69
C THR A 250 -5.70 21.22 2.97
N VAL A 251 -5.31 20.63 1.84
CA VAL A 251 -4.41 21.25 0.87
C VAL A 251 -5.23 21.54 -0.38
N ASN A 252 -5.20 22.79 -0.83
CA ASN A 252 -5.87 23.19 -2.07
C ASN A 252 -4.88 23.18 -3.25
N GLU A 253 -5.39 23.30 -4.48
CA GLU A 253 -4.54 23.30 -5.67
C GLU A 253 -3.56 24.48 -5.71
N GLN A 254 -3.94 25.63 -5.16
CA GLN A 254 -3.08 26.82 -5.14
C GLN A 254 -1.82 26.60 -4.30
N GLU A 255 -1.96 25.97 -3.13
CA GLU A 255 -0.84 25.61 -2.27
C GLU A 255 0.09 24.58 -2.90
N ILE A 256 -0.47 23.63 -3.66
CA ILE A 256 0.32 22.66 -4.43
C ILE A 256 1.12 23.39 -5.51
N ASP A 257 0.48 24.27 -6.27
CA ASP A 257 1.14 25.03 -7.34
C ASP A 257 2.20 26.00 -6.76
N GLU A 258 1.97 26.60 -5.60
CA GLU A 258 2.96 27.40 -4.88
C GLU A 258 4.15 26.58 -4.40
N PHE A 259 3.91 25.39 -3.84
CA PHE A 259 4.97 24.48 -3.41
C PHE A 259 5.84 24.08 -4.60
N ILE A 260 5.22 23.72 -5.73
CA ILE A 260 5.92 23.38 -6.96
C ILE A 260 6.78 24.56 -7.45
N LYS A 261 6.24 25.79 -7.44
CA LYS A 261 7.00 26.99 -7.84
C LYS A 261 8.20 27.25 -6.93
N LYS A 262 8.07 27.04 -5.61
CA LYS A 262 9.17 27.21 -4.65
C LYS A 262 10.25 26.14 -4.78
N ALA A 263 9.85 24.91 -5.10
CA ALA A 263 10.77 23.79 -5.30
C ALA A 263 11.48 23.82 -6.68
N ALA A 264 10.97 24.61 -7.62
CA ALA A 264 11.55 24.76 -8.94
C ALA A 264 12.84 25.62 -8.91
N GLU A 265 13.84 25.22 -9.68
CA GLU A 265 15.07 25.99 -9.80
C GLU A 265 14.79 27.37 -10.46
N PRO A 266 15.39 28.46 -9.92
CA PRO A 266 15.22 29.79 -10.51
C PRO A 266 15.59 29.79 -12.00
N GLY A 267 14.64 30.21 -12.84
CA GLY A 267 14.86 30.33 -14.29
C GLY A 267 14.63 29.06 -15.12
N LYS A 268 14.25 27.92 -14.51
CA LYS A 268 13.83 26.72 -15.25
C LYS A 268 12.30 26.59 -15.30
N PRO A 269 11.71 26.19 -16.44
CA PRO A 269 10.29 25.88 -16.51
C PRO A 269 9.95 24.71 -15.59
N VAL A 270 8.88 24.86 -14.82
CA VAL A 270 8.30 23.77 -14.04
C VAL A 270 7.74 22.71 -15.00
N PRO A 271 8.14 21.43 -14.89
CA PRO A 271 7.55 20.37 -15.70
C PRO A 271 6.04 20.26 -15.42
N PRO A 272 5.19 20.07 -16.45
CA PRO A 272 3.76 19.90 -16.25
C PRO A 272 3.49 18.68 -15.38
N GLN A 273 2.69 18.87 -14.32
CA GLN A 273 2.31 17.78 -13.42
C GLN A 273 1.00 17.14 -13.86
N ASN A 274 0.98 15.81 -13.92
CA ASN A 274 -0.24 15.06 -14.16
C ASN A 274 -1.12 15.01 -12.88
N ALA A 275 -2.38 14.60 -13.03
CA ALA A 275 -3.32 14.55 -11.91
C ALA A 275 -2.82 13.65 -10.75
N GLN A 276 -2.18 12.53 -11.07
CA GLN A 276 -1.63 11.60 -10.07
C GLN A 276 -0.49 12.23 -9.25
N GLN A 277 0.40 12.97 -9.89
CA GLN A 277 1.48 13.69 -9.23
C GLN A 277 0.95 14.79 -8.30
N LYS A 278 -0.07 15.55 -8.74
CA LYS A 278 -0.71 16.56 -7.88
C LYS A 278 -1.36 15.94 -6.64
N VAL A 279 -2.03 14.78 -6.79
CA VAL A 279 -2.60 14.04 -5.64
C VAL A 279 -1.51 13.62 -4.67
N TYR A 280 -0.42 13.04 -5.17
CA TYR A 280 0.72 12.64 -4.34
C TYR A 280 1.34 13.83 -3.57
N LEU A 281 1.54 14.96 -4.23
CA LEU A 281 2.02 16.19 -3.58
C LEU A 281 1.05 16.71 -2.53
N GLY A 282 -0.26 16.63 -2.79
CA GLY A 282 -1.29 16.98 -1.82
C GLY A 282 -1.18 16.18 -0.53
N ILE A 283 -0.90 14.87 -0.62
CA ILE A 283 -0.68 13.99 0.54
C ILE A 283 0.56 14.44 1.32
N ILE A 284 1.69 14.69 0.64
CA ILE A 284 2.93 15.16 1.28
C ILE A 284 2.72 16.50 1.98
N LEU A 285 2.09 17.45 1.30
CA LEU A 285 1.82 18.78 1.84
C LEU A 285 0.87 18.73 3.03
N LYS A 286 -0.13 17.85 2.99
CA LYS A 286 -1.06 17.66 4.11
C LYS A 286 -0.30 17.15 5.32
N LYS A 287 0.60 16.17 5.14
CA LYS A 287 1.49 15.68 6.20
C LYS A 287 2.39 16.79 6.76
N GLN A 288 2.99 17.60 5.88
CA GLN A 288 3.83 18.74 6.30
C GLN A 288 3.03 19.76 7.11
N LYS A 289 1.82 20.13 6.66
CA LYS A 289 0.92 21.02 7.39
C LYS A 289 0.55 20.48 8.77
N THR A 290 0.29 19.18 8.88
CA THR A 290 0.01 18.55 10.17
C THR A 290 1.20 18.69 11.11
N ILE A 291 2.41 18.44 10.63
CA ILE A 291 3.63 18.60 11.44
C ILE A 291 3.79 20.06 11.87
N ASP A 292 3.59 21.02 10.96
CA ASP A 292 3.68 22.45 11.26
C ASP A 292 2.63 22.89 12.28
N PHE A 293 1.39 22.38 12.18
CA PHE A 293 0.35 22.59 13.19
C PHE A 293 0.80 22.09 14.57
N LEU A 294 1.35 20.87 14.64
CA LEU A 294 1.82 20.28 15.91
C LEU A 294 2.99 21.05 16.52
N LYS A 295 3.89 21.60 15.69
CA LYS A 295 4.98 22.47 16.17
C LYS A 295 4.47 23.75 16.83
N VAL A 296 3.27 24.23 16.49
CA VAL A 296 2.73 25.51 16.97
C VAL A 296 1.78 25.35 18.17
N LEU A 297 1.22 24.17 18.43
CA LEU A 297 0.38 23.85 19.61
C LEU A 297 0.97 24.27 20.96
#